data_AF-A0A543AGM7-F1
#
_entry.id   AF-A0A543AGM7-F1
#
_cell.length_a   1.000
_cell.length_b   1.000
_cell.length_c   1.000
_cell.angle_alpha   90.00
_cell.angle_beta   90.00
_cell.angle_gamma   90.00
#
_symmetry.space_group_name_H-M   'P 1'
#
loop_
_entity.id
_entity.type
_entity.pdbx_description
1 polymer ?
#
loop_
_entity_poly.entity_id
_entity_poly.type
_entity_poly.pdbx_seq_one_letter_code
_entity_poly.pdbx_strand_id
1 'polypeptide(L)'
;MHIWAETVEGFSHELGMNFKQDGEGPMFDFLRAVSDIYWFRETNTPLPHNLIKMSAAIQHFLLVFDHAKDELIAAQEFGRDVERATEAYSEMEKAYANNNAIDIVLVGSDSLETVKITHANYFAGRARRLMHNALHLDQMPA
;
A
#
# COMPACT_ATOMS: atom_id res chain seq x y z
N MET A 1 -0.91 23.62 25.62
CA MET A 1 0.41 22.93 25.73
C MET A 1 0.55 21.68 26.66
N HIS A 2 -0.23 21.43 27.73
CA HIS A 2 0.06 20.31 28.66
C HIS A 2 -0.38 18.90 28.20
N ILE A 3 -1.59 18.77 27.64
CA ILE A 3 -2.19 17.47 27.31
C ILE A 3 -1.38 16.65 26.29
N TRP A 4 -0.76 17.33 25.34
CA TRP A 4 0.03 16.68 24.30
C TRP A 4 1.31 16.03 24.86
N ALA A 5 2.06 16.79 25.67
CA ALA A 5 3.29 16.30 26.27
C ALA A 5 3.01 15.11 27.20
N GLU A 6 1.92 15.18 27.98
CA GLU A 6 1.45 14.09 28.84
C GLU A 6 1.06 12.84 28.03
N THR A 7 0.43 13.01 26.87
CA THR A 7 0.02 11.88 26.01
C THR A 7 1.24 11.17 25.41
N VAL A 8 2.21 11.92 24.88
CA VAL A 8 3.45 11.34 24.32
C VAL A 8 4.27 10.67 25.41
N GLU A 9 4.33 11.25 26.60
CA GLU A 9 5.04 10.66 27.75
C GLU A 9 4.34 9.39 28.25
N GLY A 10 3.01 9.37 28.27
CA GLY A 10 2.22 8.17 28.59
C GLY A 10 2.51 7.01 27.64
N PHE A 11 2.45 7.25 26.32
CA PHE A 11 2.79 6.21 25.34
C PHE A 11 4.25 5.77 25.43
N SER A 12 5.18 6.70 25.69
CA SER A 12 6.60 6.38 25.83
C SER A 12 6.85 5.46 27.02
N HIS A 13 6.16 5.70 28.15
CA HIS A 13 6.23 4.88 29.35
C HIS A 13 5.58 3.51 29.15
N GLU A 14 4.38 3.45 28.55
CA GLU A 14 3.63 2.21 28.35
C GLU A 14 4.35 1.25 27.38
N LEU A 15 4.94 1.78 26.32
CA LEU A 15 5.57 0.99 25.24
C LEU A 15 7.08 0.84 25.41
N GLY A 16 7.68 1.47 26.43
CA GLY A 16 9.12 1.41 26.68
C GLY A 16 9.98 2.01 25.56
N MET A 17 9.42 2.92 24.75
CA MET A 17 10.08 3.52 23.59
C MET A 17 10.12 5.05 23.73
N ASN A 18 11.23 5.69 23.36
CA ASN A 18 11.34 7.14 23.43
C ASN A 18 10.93 7.79 22.09
N PHE A 19 9.64 8.10 21.95
CA PHE A 19 9.12 8.72 20.72
C PHE A 19 9.64 10.14 20.46
N LYS A 20 10.30 10.79 21.43
CA LYS A 20 10.94 12.10 21.22
C LYS A 20 12.30 11.99 20.52
N GLN A 21 12.91 10.79 20.46
CA GLN A 21 14.28 10.60 19.94
C GLN A 21 14.40 9.47 18.91
N ASP A 22 13.61 8.40 19.03
CA ASP A 22 13.71 7.20 18.17
C ASP A 22 12.63 7.17 17.07
N GLY A 23 12.15 8.35 16.67
CA GLY A 23 10.89 8.55 15.97
C GLY A 23 10.86 8.15 14.49
N GLU A 24 10.85 6.86 14.20
CA GLU A 24 10.45 6.33 12.90
C GLU A 24 9.32 5.29 13.05
N GLY A 25 8.41 5.26 12.08
CA GLY A 25 7.36 4.24 11.98
C GLY A 25 5.94 4.70 12.39
N PRO A 26 4.93 3.79 12.26
CA PRO A 26 3.52 4.15 12.25
C PRO A 26 3.00 4.84 13.52
N MET A 27 3.58 4.51 14.67
CA MET A 27 3.20 5.12 15.95
C MET A 27 3.67 6.58 16.02
N PHE A 28 4.87 6.87 15.50
CA PHE A 28 5.37 8.23 15.42
C PHE A 28 4.51 9.08 14.48
N ASP A 29 4.08 8.49 13.34
CA ASP A 29 3.18 9.15 12.40
C ASP A 29 1.82 9.48 13.04
N PHE A 30 1.26 8.54 13.80
CA PHE A 30 0.03 8.77 14.56
C PHE A 30 0.22 9.91 15.58
N LEU A 31 1.28 9.86 16.39
CA LEU A 31 1.52 10.87 17.44
C LEU A 31 1.70 12.25 16.83
N ARG A 32 2.41 12.36 15.72
CA ARG A 32 2.60 13.63 15.00
C ARG A 32 1.31 14.16 14.39
N ALA A 33 0.47 13.31 13.80
CA ALA A 33 -0.85 13.72 13.32
C ALA A 33 -1.72 14.28 14.46
N VAL A 34 -1.70 13.63 15.63
CA VAL A 34 -2.39 14.11 16.83
C VAL A 34 -1.81 15.46 17.30
N SER A 35 -0.49 15.62 17.31
CA SER A 35 0.19 16.90 17.64
C SER A 35 -0.33 18.04 16.79
N ASP A 36 -0.37 17.82 15.47
CA ASP A 36 -0.75 18.86 14.51
C ASP A 36 -2.21 19.28 14.75
N ILE A 37 -3.12 18.32 14.98
CA ILE A 37 -4.53 18.61 15.28
C ILE A 37 -4.67 19.52 16.50
N TYR A 38 -3.93 19.23 17.59
CA TYR A 38 -3.95 20.07 18.79
C TYR A 38 -3.40 21.47 18.51
N TRP A 39 -2.33 21.59 17.74
CA TRP A 39 -1.75 22.87 17.34
C TRP A 39 -2.75 23.73 16.57
N PHE A 40 -3.38 23.18 15.51
CA PHE A 40 -4.39 23.90 14.71
C PHE A 40 -5.58 24.38 15.54
N ARG A 41 -6.02 23.55 16.49
CA ARG A 41 -7.08 23.91 17.43
C ARG A 41 -6.66 25.06 18.36
N GLU A 42 -5.42 25.04 18.87
CA GLU A 42 -4.90 26.06 19.80
C GLU A 42 -4.66 27.40 19.09
N THR A 43 -4.23 27.38 17.83
CA THR A 43 -4.02 28.59 17.00
C THR A 43 -5.27 29.05 16.26
N ASN A 44 -6.40 28.39 16.48
CA ASN A 44 -7.68 28.64 15.79
C ASN A 44 -7.53 28.67 14.26
N THR A 45 -6.58 27.91 13.75
CA THR A 45 -6.25 27.81 12.33
C THR A 45 -7.03 26.61 11.76
N PRO A 46 -7.65 26.72 10.57
CA PRO A 46 -8.36 25.59 9.97
C PRO A 46 -7.43 24.40 9.81
N LEU A 47 -7.91 23.20 10.13
CA LEU A 47 -7.18 21.98 9.83
C LEU A 47 -6.96 21.92 8.32
N PRO A 48 -5.71 21.88 7.85
CA PRO A 48 -5.44 21.84 6.43
C PRO A 48 -5.88 20.47 5.90
N HIS A 49 -6.47 20.44 4.71
CA HIS A 49 -7.10 19.24 4.13
C HIS A 49 -6.09 18.09 3.90
N ASN A 50 -4.79 18.39 3.97
CA ASN A 50 -3.69 17.44 3.85
C ASN A 50 -3.14 16.94 5.20
N LEU A 51 -3.74 17.27 6.35
CA LEU A 51 -3.26 16.80 7.67
C LEU A 51 -3.31 15.27 7.83
N ILE A 52 -4.06 14.58 6.96
CA ILE A 52 -4.15 13.12 6.88
C ILE A 52 -3.03 12.51 6.00
N LYS A 53 -2.18 13.32 5.34
CA LYS A 53 -1.04 12.83 4.52
C LYS A 53 0.20 12.49 5.36
N MET A 54 0.01 11.82 6.48
CA MET A 54 1.08 11.20 7.27
C MET A 54 0.96 9.69 7.41
N SER A 55 -0.06 9.07 6.82
CA SER A 55 0.05 7.66 6.45
C SER A 55 0.99 7.54 5.26
N ALA A 56 1.90 6.56 5.29
CA ALA A 56 2.81 6.23 4.21
C ALA A 56 2.16 6.48 2.84
N ALA A 57 2.76 7.36 2.04
CA ALA A 57 2.14 7.87 0.84
C ALA A 57 1.63 6.71 -0.03
N ILE A 58 0.31 6.62 -0.19
CA ILE A 58 -0.35 5.53 -0.92
C ILE A 58 0.27 5.47 -2.32
N GLN A 59 0.80 4.29 -2.64
CA GLN A 59 1.28 3.96 -3.96
C GLN A 59 0.17 3.25 -4.74
N HIS A 60 0.13 3.47 -6.04
CA HIS A 60 -0.89 2.95 -6.94
C HIS A 60 -0.30 1.83 -7.80
N PHE A 61 -0.99 0.69 -7.82
CA PHE A 61 -0.61 -0.51 -8.54
C PHE A 61 -1.76 -0.96 -9.44
N LEU A 62 -1.50 -1.15 -10.73
CA LEU A 62 -2.46 -1.70 -11.68
C LEU A 62 -2.12 -3.17 -11.94
N LEU A 63 -3.08 -4.06 -11.70
CA LEU A 63 -2.98 -5.49 -11.95
C LEU A 63 -3.88 -5.86 -13.13
N VAL A 64 -3.35 -6.66 -14.05
CA VAL A 64 -4.08 -7.25 -15.18
C VAL A 64 -4.02 -8.75 -15.03
N PHE A 65 -5.16 -9.39 -14.82
CA PHE A 65 -5.25 -10.82 -14.51
C PHE A 65 -6.14 -11.55 -15.50
N ASP A 66 -5.69 -12.72 -15.95
CA ASP A 66 -6.42 -13.64 -16.81
C ASP A 66 -7.02 -14.75 -15.96
N HIS A 67 -8.33 -14.69 -15.70
CA HIS A 67 -9.08 -15.71 -14.97
C HIS A 67 -9.20 -17.02 -15.73
N ALA A 68 -9.13 -17.00 -17.08
CA ALA A 68 -9.16 -18.23 -17.84
C ALA A 68 -7.84 -19.03 -17.70
N LYS A 69 -6.72 -18.33 -17.52
CA LYS A 69 -5.39 -18.94 -17.34
C LYS A 69 -4.89 -18.98 -15.88
N ASP A 70 -5.67 -18.40 -14.97
CA ASP A 70 -5.28 -18.19 -13.57
C ASP A 70 -3.89 -17.53 -13.48
N GLU A 71 -3.73 -16.39 -14.17
CA GLU A 71 -2.42 -15.74 -14.35
C GLU A 71 -2.46 -14.22 -14.31
N LEU A 72 -1.55 -13.63 -13.52
CA LEU A 72 -1.21 -12.22 -13.62
C LEU A 72 -0.42 -11.95 -14.91
N ILE A 73 -1.08 -11.32 -15.88
CA ILE A 73 -0.48 -10.87 -17.14
C ILE A 73 0.49 -9.72 -16.87
N ALA A 74 0.04 -8.71 -16.12
CA ALA A 74 0.84 -7.52 -15.86
C ALA A 74 0.59 -6.94 -14.46
N ALA A 75 1.64 -6.37 -13.88
CA ALA A 75 1.57 -5.50 -12.73
C ALA A 75 2.39 -4.24 -13.05
N GLN A 76 1.77 -3.06 -12.95
CA GLN A 76 2.43 -1.78 -13.15
C GLN A 76 2.35 -0.94 -11.88
N GLU A 77 3.45 -0.26 -11.58
CA GLU A 77 3.57 0.63 -10.43
C GLU A 77 3.54 2.08 -10.93
N PHE A 78 2.66 2.89 -10.35
CA PHE A 78 2.53 4.32 -10.66
C PHE A 78 3.04 5.21 -9.52
N GLY A 79 3.53 4.60 -8.44
CA GLY A 79 3.92 5.32 -7.23
C GLY A 79 2.76 6.20 -6.77
N ARG A 80 3.00 7.49 -6.58
CA ARG A 80 2.02 8.45 -6.03
C ARG A 80 1.17 9.14 -7.10
N ASP A 81 1.33 8.77 -8.37
CA ASP A 81 0.65 9.43 -9.49
C ASP A 81 -0.71 8.77 -9.76
N VAL A 82 -1.74 9.26 -9.06
CA VAL A 82 -3.11 8.75 -9.17
C VAL A 82 -3.75 9.03 -10.53
N GLU A 83 -3.40 10.15 -11.15
CA GLU A 83 -3.96 10.56 -12.44
C GLU A 83 -3.48 9.59 -13.52
N ARG A 84 -2.17 9.34 -13.58
CA ARG A 84 -1.58 8.38 -14.50
C ARG A 84 -2.08 6.95 -14.26
N ALA A 85 -2.27 6.56 -13.00
CA ALA A 85 -2.81 5.25 -12.67
C ALA A 85 -4.27 5.07 -13.14
N THR A 86 -5.09 6.11 -13.00
CA THR A 86 -6.50 6.11 -13.42
C THR A 86 -6.65 6.13 -14.95
N GLU A 87 -5.77 6.87 -15.63
CA GLU A 87 -5.72 6.89 -17.09
C GLU A 87 -5.35 5.50 -17.63
N ALA A 88 -4.26 4.89 -17.12
CA ALA A 88 -3.86 3.55 -17.52
C ALA A 88 -4.93 2.50 -17.21
N TYR A 89 -5.62 2.60 -16.07
CA TYR A 89 -6.77 1.76 -15.74
C TYR A 89 -7.87 1.89 -16.81
N SER A 90 -8.25 3.13 -17.14
CA SER A 90 -9.31 3.41 -18.13
C SER A 90 -8.95 2.92 -19.53
N GLU A 91 -7.67 3.01 -19.92
CA GLU A 91 -7.17 2.49 -21.19
C GLU A 91 -7.24 0.96 -21.25
N MET A 92 -6.80 0.28 -20.18
CA MET A 92 -6.84 -1.18 -20.10
C MET A 92 -8.27 -1.69 -20.05
N GLU A 93 -9.16 -1.04 -19.32
CA GLU A 93 -10.58 -1.41 -19.25
C GLU A 93 -11.22 -1.31 -20.64
N LYS A 94 -10.91 -0.27 -21.42
CA LYS A 94 -11.34 -0.16 -22.83
C LYS A 94 -10.72 -1.23 -23.73
N ALA A 95 -9.42 -1.50 -23.58
CA ALA A 95 -8.70 -2.47 -24.39
C ALA A 95 -9.23 -3.90 -24.19
N TYR A 96 -9.66 -4.23 -22.97
CA TYR A 96 -10.16 -5.56 -22.60
C TYR A 96 -11.69 -5.60 -22.38
N ALA A 97 -12.42 -4.55 -22.75
CA ALA A 97 -13.87 -4.41 -22.48
C ALA A 97 -14.73 -5.60 -22.96
N ASN A 98 -14.32 -6.27 -24.03
CA ASN A 98 -15.04 -7.41 -24.61
C ASN A 98 -14.47 -8.77 -24.17
N ASN A 99 -13.54 -8.79 -23.22
CA ASN A 99 -12.87 -10.00 -22.76
C ASN A 99 -13.17 -10.25 -21.28
N ASN A 100 -14.27 -10.96 -21.02
CA ASN A 100 -14.70 -11.34 -19.66
C ASN A 100 -13.73 -12.27 -18.91
N ALA A 101 -12.67 -12.76 -19.57
CA ALA A 101 -11.63 -13.52 -18.89
C ALA A 101 -10.58 -12.61 -18.25
N ILE A 102 -10.55 -11.32 -18.56
CA ILE A 102 -9.53 -10.39 -18.07
C ILE A 102 -10.13 -9.45 -17.02
N ASP A 103 -9.54 -9.47 -15.83
CA ASP A 103 -9.84 -8.53 -14.76
C ASP A 103 -8.74 -7.48 -14.67
N ILE A 104 -9.16 -6.21 -14.65
CA ILE A 104 -8.30 -5.04 -14.46
C ILE A 104 -8.58 -4.50 -13.06
N VAL A 105 -7.56 -4.42 -12.21
CA VAL A 105 -7.72 -4.02 -10.80
C VAL A 105 -6.70 -2.94 -10.46
N LEU A 106 -7.19 -1.79 -9.98
CA LEU A 106 -6.36 -0.72 -9.44
C LEU A 106 -6.34 -0.78 -7.91
N VAL A 107 -5.15 -0.94 -7.33
CA VAL A 107 -4.94 -1.11 -5.89
C VAL A 107 -4.10 0.04 -5.34
N GLY A 108 -4.55 0.64 -4.23
CA GLY A 108 -3.74 1.57 -3.42
C GLY A 108 -3.12 0.84 -2.23
N SER A 109 -1.80 0.91 -2.05
CA SER A 109 -1.10 0.30 -0.91
C SER A 109 0.21 1.01 -0.62
N ASP A 110 0.78 0.80 0.56
CA ASP A 110 2.10 1.30 0.95
C ASP A 110 3.24 0.69 0.10
N SER A 111 3.11 -0.57 -0.34
CA SER A 111 4.14 -1.29 -1.10
C SER A 111 3.57 -2.45 -1.93
N LEU A 112 4.29 -2.87 -2.97
CA LEU A 112 3.89 -4.04 -3.78
C LEU A 112 3.87 -5.33 -2.96
N GLU A 113 4.72 -5.45 -1.93
CA GLU A 113 4.73 -6.62 -1.05
C GLU A 113 3.43 -6.73 -0.25
N THR A 114 2.92 -5.61 0.29
CA THR A 114 1.62 -5.57 0.95
C THR A 114 0.48 -5.92 -0.01
N VAL A 115 0.55 -5.48 -1.28
CA VAL A 115 -0.42 -5.89 -2.32
C VAL A 115 -0.38 -7.39 -2.55
N LYS A 116 0.79 -8.02 -2.65
CA LYS A 116 0.92 -9.47 -2.85
C LYS A 116 0.31 -10.28 -1.69
N ILE A 117 0.33 -9.74 -0.48
CA ILE A 117 -0.26 -10.40 0.71
C ILE A 117 -1.78 -10.21 0.74
N THR A 118 -2.26 -8.98 0.59
CA THR A 118 -3.70 -8.63 0.72
C THR A 118 -4.51 -9.07 -0.50
N HIS A 119 -3.89 -9.14 -1.67
CA HIS A 119 -4.49 -9.50 -2.96
C HIS A 119 -3.84 -10.78 -3.53
N ALA A 120 -3.46 -11.72 -2.65
CA ALA A 120 -2.69 -12.92 -3.01
C ALA A 120 -3.32 -13.77 -4.13
N ASN A 121 -4.65 -13.75 -4.28
CA ASN A 121 -5.36 -14.48 -5.34
C ASN A 121 -4.85 -14.12 -6.74
N TYR A 122 -4.48 -12.86 -6.97
CA TYR A 122 -3.94 -12.42 -8.26
C TYR A 122 -2.51 -12.91 -8.50
N PHE A 123 -1.79 -13.34 -7.46
CA PHE A 123 -0.39 -13.79 -7.56
C PHE A 123 -0.23 -15.30 -7.40
N ALA A 124 -1.24 -16.01 -6.89
CA ALA A 124 -1.19 -17.42 -6.51
C ALA A 124 -0.86 -18.35 -7.69
N GLY A 125 -1.47 -18.14 -8.87
CA GLY A 125 -1.20 -18.95 -10.06
C GLY A 125 0.26 -18.88 -10.55
N ARG A 126 0.89 -17.69 -10.44
CA ARG A 126 2.31 -17.49 -10.76
C ARG A 126 3.22 -18.17 -9.73
N ALA A 127 2.92 -18.04 -8.44
CA ALA A 127 3.68 -18.69 -7.36
C ALA A 127 3.66 -20.22 -7.51
N ARG A 128 2.51 -20.81 -7.84
CA ARG A 128 2.36 -22.25 -8.10
C ARG A 128 3.21 -22.72 -9.28
N ARG A 129 3.24 -21.97 -10.39
CA ARG A 129 4.08 -22.31 -11.57
C ARG A 129 5.58 -22.20 -11.28
N LEU A 130 6.01 -21.18 -10.53
CA LEU A 130 7.42 -21.04 -10.13
C LEU A 130 7.86 -22.20 -9.23
N MET A 131 7.01 -22.61 -8.28
CA MET A 131 7.27 -23.79 -7.44
C MET A 131 7.32 -25.08 -8.26
N HIS A 132 6.37 -25.27 -9.18
CA HIS A 132 6.36 -26.41 -10.09
C HIS A 132 7.66 -26.47 -10.92
N ASN A 133 8.04 -25.36 -11.58
CA ASN A 133 9.26 -25.32 -12.38
C ASN A 133 10.53 -25.53 -11.55
N ALA A 134 10.60 -24.98 -10.33
CA ALA A 134 11.73 -25.18 -9.43
C ALA A 134 11.85 -26.64 -8.95
N LEU A 135 10.73 -27.33 -8.74
CA LEU A 135 10.69 -28.73 -8.32
C LEU A 135 10.92 -29.72 -9.46
N HIS A 136 10.77 -29.29 -10.72
CA HIS A 136 11.00 -30.13 -11.91
C HIS A 136 12.37 -29.96 -12.57
N LEU A 137 13.23 -29.06 -12.06
CA LEU A 137 14.60 -28.87 -12.56
C LEU A 137 15.59 -29.97 -12.12
N ASP A 138 15.21 -30.85 -11.19
CA ASP A 138 16.02 -32.00 -10.76
C ASP A 138 15.87 -33.26 -11.63
N GLN A 139 15.08 -33.21 -12.71
CA GLN A 139 14.89 -34.34 -13.63
C GLN A 139 15.16 -33.93 -15.08
N MET A 140 16.41 -33.58 -15.40
CA MET A 140 16.92 -33.70 -16.76
C MET A 140 17.76 -34.98 -16.86
N PRO A 141 17.40 -35.95 -17.73
CA PRO A 141 18.31 -37.04 -18.06
C PRO A 141 19.45 -36.50 -18.93
N ALA A 142 20.68 -36.86 -18.58
CA ALA A 142 21.82 -36.90 -19.51
C ALA A 142 22.06 -38.35 -19.92
#